data_AF-A0A2V8MXA2-F1
#
_entry.id   AF-A0A2V8MXA2-F1
#
_cell.length_a   1.000
_cell.length_b   1.000
_cell.length_c   1.000
_cell.angle_alpha   90.00
_cell.angle_beta   90.00
_cell.angle_gamma   90.00
#
_symmetry.space_group_name_H-M   'P 1'
#
loop_
_entity.id
_entity.type
_entity.pdbx_description
1 polymer ?
#
loop_
_entity_poly.entity_id
_entity_poly.type
_entity_poly.pdbx_seq_one_letter_code
_entity_poly.pdbx_strand_id
1 'polypeptide(L)'
;MQEASQTIGLPVVPAVKRVPEEWPAGPVLPVLIDSEIHVWRVDLDNDWPVDLDQALAETDRTQAARFRFAVDRERFLAARASLRTILGRYLEFAPDALQFDLGAHGKPSLAKAQNSFDLNFNLTHSHELALIAITMGRAIGVDVEFMRADFAGDEIAERFFSQAEITQLKSVTPESRLAAFFNC
;
A
#
# COMPACT_ATOMS: atom_id res chain seq x y z
N MET A 1 41.22 -29.33 22.54
CA MET A 1 40.57 -28.03 22.74
C MET A 1 39.61 -27.83 21.58
N GLN A 2 38.31 -27.88 21.86
CA GLN A 2 37.22 -27.73 20.89
C GLN A 2 36.98 -26.24 20.64
N GLU A 3 37.04 -25.79 19.38
CA GLU A 3 36.46 -24.51 18.98
C GLU A 3 35.02 -24.75 18.55
N ALA A 4 34.10 -24.11 19.27
CA ALA A 4 32.68 -24.18 19.06
C ALA A 4 32.31 -23.41 17.78
N SER A 5 31.75 -24.14 16.82
CA SER A 5 31.12 -23.58 15.63
C SER A 5 29.84 -22.86 16.07
N GLN A 6 29.90 -21.53 16.23
CA GLN A 6 28.72 -20.70 16.42
C GLN A 6 28.04 -20.50 15.07
N THR A 7 27.01 -21.30 14.82
CA THR A 7 26.05 -21.06 13.75
C THR A 7 25.25 -19.81 14.11
N ILE A 8 25.53 -18.70 13.43
CA ILE A 8 24.73 -17.48 13.49
C ILE A 8 23.38 -17.81 12.83
N GLY A 9 22.36 -18.06 13.64
CA GLY A 9 21.00 -18.26 13.15
C GLY A 9 20.53 -16.98 12.46
N LEU A 10 20.18 -17.09 11.17
CA LEU A 10 19.51 -16.03 10.44
C LEU A 10 18.22 -15.65 11.19
N PRO A 11 17.87 -14.36 11.26
CA PRO A 11 16.61 -13.94 11.85
C PRO A 11 15.46 -14.63 11.09
N VAL A 12 14.67 -15.41 11.81
CA VAL A 12 13.40 -15.95 11.31
C VAL A 12 12.51 -14.74 11.05
N VAL A 13 12.36 -14.38 9.78
CA VAL A 13 11.36 -13.40 9.36
C VAL A 13 10.03 -13.90 9.91
N PRO A 14 9.29 -13.13 10.73
CA PRO A 14 8.04 -13.59 11.28
C PRO A 14 7.17 -14.05 10.12
N ALA A 15 6.59 -15.25 10.23
CA ALA A 15 5.76 -15.84 9.20
C ALA A 15 4.75 -14.80 8.75
N VAL A 16 4.87 -14.33 7.50
CA VAL A 16 3.85 -13.55 6.83
C VAL A 16 2.57 -14.36 7.03
N LYS A 17 1.62 -13.83 7.82
CA LYS A 17 0.29 -14.43 7.92
C LYS A 17 -0.16 -14.60 6.47
N ARG A 18 -0.37 -15.85 6.05
CA ARG A 18 -0.73 -16.19 4.66
C ARG A 18 -1.75 -15.17 4.18
N VAL A 19 -1.45 -14.51 3.06
CA VAL A 19 -2.45 -13.70 2.36
C VAL A 19 -3.65 -14.60 2.15
N PRO A 20 -4.86 -14.22 2.60
CA PRO A 20 -6.02 -15.08 2.44
C PRO A 20 -6.26 -15.33 0.95
N GLU A 21 -6.54 -16.59 0.62
CA GLU A 21 -6.79 -17.05 -0.76
C GLU A 21 -7.99 -16.28 -1.37
N GLU A 22 -8.90 -15.80 -0.51
CA GLU A 22 -10.01 -14.92 -0.84
C GLU A 22 -10.05 -13.71 0.12
N TRP A 23 -10.16 -12.50 -0.45
CA TRP A 23 -10.36 -11.28 0.33
C TRP A 23 -11.84 -11.10 0.62
N PRO A 24 -12.28 -11.07 1.89
CA PRO A 24 -13.69 -10.85 2.21
C PRO A 24 -14.11 -9.42 1.83
N ALA A 25 -15.40 -9.24 1.56
CA ALA A 25 -15.98 -7.91 1.42
C ALA A 25 -15.72 -7.12 2.72
N GLY A 26 -15.18 -5.92 2.58
CA GLY A 26 -14.82 -5.13 3.75
C GLY A 26 -16.04 -4.62 4.52
N PRO A 27 -15.97 -4.56 5.86
CA PRO A 27 -17.12 -4.22 6.70
C PRO A 27 -17.62 -2.79 6.44
N VAL A 28 -18.93 -2.58 6.62
CA VAL A 28 -19.54 -1.24 6.51
C VAL A 28 -19.10 -0.34 7.66
N LEU A 29 -19.00 -0.90 8.87
CA LEU A 29 -18.52 -0.22 10.07
C LEU A 29 -17.31 -1.00 10.61
N PRO A 30 -16.09 -0.70 10.13
CA PRO A 30 -14.89 -1.33 10.64
C PRO A 30 -14.57 -0.84 12.05
N VAL A 31 -14.21 -1.77 12.94
CA VAL A 31 -13.65 -1.46 14.26
C VAL A 31 -12.18 -1.82 14.23
N LEU A 32 -11.30 -0.84 14.45
CA LEU A 32 -9.86 -1.04 14.52
C LEU A 32 -9.40 -0.89 15.95
N ILE A 33 -8.79 -1.93 16.51
CA ILE A 33 -8.13 -1.86 17.82
C ILE A 33 -6.63 -1.57 17.65
N ASP A 34 -5.99 -1.02 18.68
CA ASP A 34 -4.60 -0.55 18.63
C ASP A 34 -3.60 -1.57 18.06
N SER A 35 -3.77 -2.87 18.31
CA SER A 35 -2.86 -3.92 17.85
C SER A 35 -3.09 -4.41 16.41
N GLU A 36 -4.14 -3.95 15.75
CA GLU A 36 -4.55 -4.44 14.45
C GLU A 36 -4.08 -3.55 13.29
N ILE A 37 -3.97 -4.19 12.12
CA ILE A 37 -3.72 -3.54 10.86
C ILE A 37 -4.84 -4.01 9.94
N HIS A 38 -5.64 -3.06 9.44
CA HIS A 38 -6.60 -3.36 8.39
C HIS A 38 -5.94 -3.07 7.05
N VAL A 39 -5.94 -4.06 6.17
CA VAL A 39 -5.54 -3.87 4.77
C VAL A 39 -6.77 -4.08 3.91
N TRP A 40 -7.01 -3.14 3.01
CA TRP A 40 -8.09 -3.18 2.04
C TRP A 40 -7.50 -3.38 0.67
N ARG A 41 -8.08 -4.30 -0.10
CA ARG A 41 -7.77 -4.52 -1.50
C ARG A 41 -8.86 -3.89 -2.35
N VAL A 42 -8.45 -3.10 -3.32
CA VAL A 42 -9.35 -2.43 -4.26
C VAL A 42 -8.91 -2.78 -5.68
N ASP A 43 -9.85 -3.27 -6.47
CA ASP A 43 -9.68 -3.47 -7.90
C ASP A 43 -10.10 -2.18 -8.63
N LEU A 44 -9.17 -1.49 -9.25
CA LEU A 44 -9.30 -0.16 -9.86
C LEU A 44 -9.84 -0.15 -11.30
N ASP A 45 -10.15 -1.32 -11.87
CA ASP A 45 -10.75 -1.39 -13.22
C ASP A 45 -12.21 -1.88 -13.20
N ASN A 46 -12.69 -2.42 -12.07
CA ASN A 46 -14.04 -2.96 -11.92
C ASN A 46 -15.04 -1.99 -11.27
N ASP A 47 -16.34 -2.25 -11.48
CA ASP A 47 -17.45 -1.41 -11.00
C ASP A 47 -17.42 -1.27 -9.47
N TRP A 48 -17.12 -0.06 -8.98
CA TRP A 48 -17.16 0.21 -7.54
C TRP A 48 -18.57 0.49 -7.06
N PRO A 49 -18.93 0.00 -5.87
CA PRO A 49 -20.16 0.41 -5.20
C PRO A 49 -20.09 1.85 -4.66
N VAL A 50 -19.10 2.64 -5.06
CA VAL A 50 -18.86 4.01 -4.59
C VAL A 50 -19.24 4.98 -5.69
N ASP A 51 -20.19 5.86 -5.39
CA ASP A 51 -20.49 7.01 -6.22
C ASP A 51 -19.28 7.96 -6.17
N LEU A 52 -18.48 7.96 -7.25
CA LEU A 52 -17.30 8.82 -7.39
C LEU A 52 -17.65 10.29 -7.16
N ASP A 53 -18.85 10.72 -7.57
CA ASP A 53 -19.21 12.12 -7.47
C ASP A 53 -19.47 12.57 -6.05
N GLN A 54 -19.98 11.66 -5.21
CA GLN A 54 -20.18 11.89 -3.78
C GLN A 54 -18.92 11.62 -2.95
N ALA A 55 -17.97 10.84 -3.47
CA ALA A 55 -16.81 10.44 -2.71
C ALA A 55 -15.62 11.41 -2.83
N LEU A 56 -15.50 12.11 -3.96
CA LEU A 56 -14.32 12.89 -4.30
C LEU A 56 -14.45 14.35 -3.88
N ALA A 57 -13.35 14.90 -3.33
CA ALA A 57 -13.21 16.32 -3.10
C ALA A 57 -12.69 17.01 -4.38
N GLU A 58 -12.88 18.33 -4.46
CA GLU A 58 -12.41 19.13 -5.61
C GLU A 58 -10.87 19.04 -5.80
N THR A 59 -10.14 18.86 -4.69
CA THR A 59 -8.68 18.68 -4.72
C THR A 59 -8.27 17.41 -5.47
N ASP A 60 -9.06 16.33 -5.42
CA ASP A 60 -8.77 15.13 -6.21
C ASP A 60 -9.01 15.34 -7.68
N ARG A 61 -10.14 15.99 -8.01
CA ARG A 61 -10.50 16.28 -9.40
C ARG A 61 -9.43 17.15 -10.05
N THR A 62 -8.94 18.14 -9.31
CA THR A 62 -7.82 18.99 -9.72
C THR A 62 -6.52 18.19 -9.91
N GLN A 63 -6.22 17.24 -9.02
CA GLN A 63 -5.02 16.40 -9.15
C GLN A 63 -5.14 15.41 -10.32
N ALA A 64 -6.32 14.82 -10.50
CA ALA A 64 -6.66 13.90 -11.59
C ALA A 64 -6.55 14.56 -12.96
N ALA A 65 -6.88 15.86 -13.07
CA ALA A 65 -6.74 16.63 -14.29
C ALA A 65 -5.29 16.74 -14.81
N ARG A 66 -4.29 16.42 -13.98
CA ARG A 66 -2.86 16.47 -14.35
C ARG A 66 -2.39 15.20 -15.06
N PHE A 67 -3.17 14.12 -15.03
CA PHE A 67 -2.80 12.88 -15.71
C PHE A 67 -2.92 13.01 -17.23
N ARG A 68 -1.91 12.50 -17.93
CA ARG A 68 -1.86 12.49 -19.40
C ARG A 68 -2.77 11.42 -20.01
N PHE A 69 -2.82 10.24 -19.39
CA PHE A 69 -3.57 9.10 -19.89
C PHE A 69 -4.88 8.94 -19.13
N ALA A 70 -5.96 8.63 -19.86
CA ALA A 70 -7.29 8.48 -19.27
C ALA A 70 -7.35 7.35 -18.24
N VAL A 71 -6.71 6.21 -18.54
CA VAL A 71 -6.66 5.05 -17.64
C VAL A 71 -5.99 5.37 -16.30
N ASP A 72 -4.87 6.09 -16.31
CA ASP A 72 -4.18 6.48 -15.07
C ASP A 72 -5.02 7.47 -14.26
N ARG A 73 -5.72 8.37 -14.95
CA ARG A 73 -6.64 9.33 -14.33
C ARG A 73 -7.82 8.60 -13.65
N GLU A 74 -8.43 7.64 -14.33
CA GLU A 74 -9.56 6.86 -13.82
C GLU A 74 -9.15 6.04 -12.60
N ARG A 75 -8.02 5.33 -12.69
CA ARG A 75 -7.44 4.57 -11.57
C ARG A 75 -7.00 5.46 -10.40
N PHE A 76 -6.54 6.68 -10.67
CA PHE A 76 -6.28 7.64 -9.61
C PHE A 76 -7.57 8.04 -8.89
N LEU A 77 -8.61 8.43 -9.63
CA LEU A 77 -9.91 8.81 -9.06
C LEU A 77 -10.53 7.67 -8.26
N ALA A 78 -10.40 6.44 -8.77
CA ALA A 78 -10.76 5.20 -8.11
C ALA A 78 -10.15 5.07 -6.72
N ALA A 79 -8.82 5.06 -6.68
CA ALA A 79 -8.06 4.89 -5.47
C ALA A 79 -8.37 6.00 -4.45
N ARG A 80 -8.56 7.23 -4.91
CA ARG A 80 -8.93 8.38 -4.07
C ARG A 80 -10.34 8.28 -3.51
N ALA A 81 -11.32 7.85 -4.31
CA ALA A 81 -12.68 7.63 -3.86
C ALA A 81 -12.73 6.49 -2.83
N SER A 82 -12.12 5.35 -3.14
CA SER A 82 -12.06 4.21 -2.21
C SER A 82 -11.37 4.57 -0.90
N LEU A 83 -10.24 5.28 -0.94
CA LEU A 83 -9.55 5.76 0.26
C LEU A 83 -10.47 6.61 1.14
N ARG A 84 -11.14 7.60 0.56
CA ARG A 84 -12.06 8.46 1.31
C ARG A 84 -13.25 7.70 1.87
N THR A 85 -13.87 6.84 1.07
CA THR A 85 -15.01 6.05 1.53
C THR A 85 -14.61 5.14 2.68
N ILE A 86 -13.46 4.47 2.56
CA ILE A 86 -12.97 3.58 3.62
C ILE A 86 -12.65 4.39 4.88
N LEU A 87 -11.89 5.48 4.80
CA LEU A 87 -11.56 6.32 5.96
C LEU A 87 -12.82 6.95 6.60
N GLY A 88 -13.79 7.36 5.78
CA GLY A 88 -15.07 7.90 6.25
C GLY A 88 -15.84 6.91 7.13
N ARG A 89 -15.72 5.61 6.86
CA ARG A 89 -16.30 4.56 7.71
C ARG A 89 -15.62 4.44 9.08
N TYR A 90 -14.31 4.69 9.19
CA TYR A 90 -13.60 4.67 10.48
C TYR A 90 -13.84 5.93 11.31
N LEU A 91 -13.97 7.07 10.63
CA LEU A 91 -14.05 8.38 11.26
C LEU A 91 -15.49 8.90 11.42
N GLU A 92 -16.46 8.22 10.81
CA GLU A 92 -17.86 8.64 10.71
C GLU A 92 -18.04 9.99 10.00
N PHE A 93 -17.21 10.25 8.98
CA PHE A 93 -17.33 11.43 8.10
C PHE A 93 -17.86 11.05 6.72
N ALA A 94 -18.57 11.99 6.10
CA ALA A 94 -18.84 11.91 4.68
C ALA A 94 -17.50 11.88 3.91
N PRO A 95 -17.35 11.03 2.87
CA PRO A 95 -16.05 10.83 2.22
C PRO A 95 -15.47 12.13 1.62
N ASP A 96 -16.29 12.94 0.96
CA ASP A 96 -15.92 14.22 0.36
C ASP A 96 -15.57 15.31 1.39
N ALA A 97 -16.07 15.19 2.62
CA ALA A 97 -15.79 16.10 3.74
C ALA A 97 -14.45 15.82 4.44
N LEU A 98 -13.78 14.70 4.12
CA LEU A 98 -12.47 14.38 4.67
C LEU A 98 -11.39 15.33 4.15
N GLN A 99 -10.64 15.89 5.09
CA GLN A 99 -9.53 16.80 4.85
C GLN A 99 -8.20 16.09 5.05
N PHE A 100 -7.29 16.32 4.11
CA PHE A 100 -5.94 15.75 4.15
C PHE A 100 -4.90 16.86 4.22
N ASP A 101 -3.96 16.71 5.13
CA ASP A 101 -2.74 17.51 5.19
C ASP A 101 -1.65 16.84 4.34
N LEU A 102 -0.84 17.65 3.65
CA LEU A 102 0.34 17.16 2.92
C LEU A 102 1.56 17.17 3.86
N GLY A 103 2.14 16.00 4.08
CA GLY A 103 3.41 15.88 4.80
C GLY A 103 4.61 16.40 4.00
N ALA A 104 5.78 16.45 4.65
CA ALA A 104 7.03 16.98 4.09
C ALA A 104 7.47 16.33 2.75
N HIS A 105 7.00 15.12 2.46
CA HIS A 105 7.32 14.36 1.23
C HIS A 105 6.10 14.16 0.32
N GLY A 106 5.02 14.95 0.52
CA GLY A 106 3.78 14.82 -0.25
C GLY A 106 2.89 13.64 0.16
N LYS A 107 3.29 12.84 1.16
CA LYS A 107 2.45 11.79 1.73
C LYS A 107 1.22 12.43 2.39
N PRO A 108 -0.01 12.08 1.97
CA PRO A 108 -1.21 12.61 2.61
C PRO A 108 -1.38 12.02 4.01
N SER A 109 -1.89 12.83 4.92
CA SER A 109 -2.27 12.45 6.28
C SER A 109 -3.64 13.04 6.60
N LEU A 110 -4.38 12.45 7.55
CA LEU A 110 -5.66 13.01 7.97
C LEU A 110 -5.43 14.34 8.71
N ALA A 111 -6.25 15.34 8.40
CA ALA A 111 -6.19 16.63 9.10
C ALA A 111 -6.40 16.42 10.61
N LYS A 112 -5.56 17.05 11.44
CA LYS A 112 -5.58 16.85 12.91
C LYS A 112 -6.96 17.09 13.53
N ALA A 113 -7.73 18.04 13.00
CA ALA A 113 -9.07 18.36 13.48
C ALA A 113 -10.10 17.22 13.27
N GLN A 114 -9.84 16.30 12.33
CA GLN A 114 -10.71 15.17 12.01
C GLN A 114 -10.11 13.82 12.44
N ASN A 115 -8.93 13.80 13.09
CA ASN A 115 -8.20 12.58 13.43
C ASN A 115 -8.08 12.33 14.94
N SER A 116 -9.21 12.33 15.65
CA SER A 116 -9.26 12.16 17.10
C SER A 116 -8.71 10.81 17.60
N PHE A 117 -8.67 9.80 16.72
CA PHE A 117 -8.24 8.45 17.04
C PHE A 117 -6.78 8.16 16.66
N ASP A 118 -6.03 9.15 16.16
CA ASP A 118 -4.66 8.95 15.63
C ASP A 118 -4.60 7.81 14.59
N LEU A 119 -5.56 7.83 13.66
CA LEU A 119 -5.54 6.93 12.51
C LEU A 119 -4.44 7.33 11.55
N ASN A 120 -3.67 6.33 11.15
CA ASN A 120 -2.58 6.43 10.21
C ASN A 120 -2.88 5.50 9.05
N PHE A 121 -2.69 5.99 7.82
CA PHE A 121 -2.95 5.22 6.63
C PHE A 121 -1.82 5.29 5.61
N ASN A 122 -1.82 4.33 4.69
CA ASN A 122 -1.03 4.38 3.49
C ASN A 122 -1.82 3.79 2.33
N LEU A 123 -1.68 4.41 1.15
CA LEU A 123 -2.29 3.98 -0.10
C LEU A 123 -1.13 3.77 -1.08
N THR A 124 -1.12 2.59 -1.70
CA THR A 124 -0.28 2.25 -2.84
C THR A 124 -1.17 1.70 -3.95
N HIS A 125 -0.75 1.84 -5.19
CA HIS A 125 -1.42 1.21 -6.32
C HIS A 125 -0.43 0.87 -7.43
N SER A 126 -0.66 -0.24 -8.10
CA SER A 126 0.07 -0.64 -9.30
C SER A 126 -0.90 -1.31 -10.26
N HIS A 127 -0.97 -0.76 -11.48
CA HIS A 127 -1.97 -1.10 -12.48
C HIS A 127 -3.41 -1.09 -11.91
N GLU A 128 -4.14 -2.19 -12.01
CA GLU A 128 -5.53 -2.36 -11.59
C GLU A 128 -5.69 -2.59 -10.08
N LEU A 129 -4.62 -2.62 -9.30
CA LEU A 129 -4.68 -2.98 -7.88
C LEU A 129 -4.26 -1.81 -7.00
N ALA A 130 -5.08 -1.47 -6.01
CA ALA A 130 -4.70 -0.63 -4.89
C ALA A 130 -4.77 -1.39 -3.56
N LEU A 131 -3.84 -1.07 -2.67
CA LEU A 131 -3.88 -1.47 -1.26
C LEU A 131 -3.99 -0.22 -0.38
N ILE A 132 -4.89 -0.27 0.60
CA ILE A 132 -5.03 0.76 1.63
C ILE A 132 -4.81 0.09 2.99
N ALA A 133 -3.72 0.45 3.66
CA ALA A 133 -3.44 0.00 5.02
C ALA A 133 -3.84 1.08 6.03
N ILE A 134 -4.47 0.68 7.13
CA ILE A 134 -4.95 1.56 8.21
C ILE A 134 -4.53 0.97 9.55
N THR A 135 -4.02 1.85 10.42
CA THR A 135 -3.54 1.53 11.77
C THR A 135 -3.92 2.64 12.74
N MET A 136 -3.93 2.34 14.03
CA MET A 136 -4.11 3.32 15.11
C MET A 136 -2.80 3.52 15.87
N GLY A 137 -2.42 4.77 16.14
CA GLY A 137 -1.29 5.12 17.01
C GLY A 137 0.11 4.76 16.50
N ARG A 138 0.26 4.37 15.23
CA ARG A 138 1.56 3.95 14.65
C ARG A 138 1.66 4.30 13.18
N ALA A 139 2.87 4.52 12.69
CA ALA A 139 3.11 4.68 11.27
C ALA A 139 2.93 3.34 10.52
N ILE A 140 2.42 3.41 9.29
CA ILE A 140 2.24 2.27 8.40
C ILE A 140 2.70 2.61 6.98
N GLY A 141 3.24 1.60 6.31
CA GLY A 141 3.52 1.56 4.88
C GLY A 141 3.04 0.22 4.32
N VAL A 142 2.45 0.25 3.13
CA VAL A 142 2.05 -0.91 2.34
C VAL A 142 2.49 -0.64 0.91
N ASP A 143 3.00 -1.67 0.25
CA ASP A 143 3.47 -1.55 -1.13
C ASP A 143 2.92 -2.66 -2.01
N VAL A 144 2.69 -2.35 -3.28
CA VAL A 144 2.22 -3.29 -4.29
C VAL A 144 2.85 -2.92 -5.62
N GLU A 145 3.42 -3.90 -6.31
CA GLU A 145 4.06 -3.68 -7.60
C GLU A 145 3.67 -4.77 -8.60
N PHE A 146 3.37 -4.34 -9.84
CA PHE A 146 3.07 -5.26 -10.92
C PHE A 146 4.36 -5.86 -11.47
N MET A 147 4.46 -7.19 -11.37
CA MET A 147 5.61 -7.92 -11.88
C MET A 147 5.59 -7.95 -13.41
N ARG A 148 6.44 -7.14 -14.03
CA ARG A 148 6.65 -7.11 -15.48
C ARG A 148 7.67 -8.16 -15.90
N ALA A 149 7.26 -9.07 -16.78
CA ALA A 149 8.14 -10.13 -17.30
C ALA A 149 9.33 -9.59 -18.12
N ASP A 150 9.22 -8.38 -18.68
CA ASP A 150 10.24 -7.71 -19.48
C ASP A 150 11.15 -6.77 -18.66
N PHE A 151 11.07 -6.81 -17.33
CA PHE A 151 11.83 -5.90 -16.46
C PHE A 151 13.29 -6.34 -16.28
N ALA A 152 14.23 -5.57 -16.82
CA ALA A 152 15.66 -5.76 -16.63
C ALA A 152 16.12 -5.14 -15.30
N GLY A 153 15.76 -5.77 -14.17
CA GLY A 153 15.95 -5.24 -12.82
C GLY A 153 17.38 -5.17 -12.29
N ASP A 154 18.36 -5.80 -12.96
CA ASP A 154 19.73 -5.94 -12.46
C ASP A 154 20.43 -4.58 -12.26
N GLU A 155 20.29 -3.62 -13.19
CA GLU A 155 20.90 -2.28 -13.04
C GLU A 155 20.26 -1.44 -11.93
N ILE A 156 18.97 -1.68 -11.64
CA ILE A 156 18.24 -1.00 -10.57
C ILE A 156 18.65 -1.59 -9.22
N ALA A 157 18.75 -2.92 -9.12
CA ALA A 157 19.24 -3.59 -7.91
C ALA A 157 20.64 -3.07 -7.53
N GLU A 158 21.56 -2.97 -8.50
CA GLU A 158 22.93 -2.52 -8.21
C GLU A 158 23.02 -1.05 -7.72
N ARG A 159 22.00 -0.23 -7.98
CA ARG A 159 21.96 1.18 -7.55
C ARG A 159 21.23 1.41 -6.23
N PHE A 160 20.22 0.61 -5.93
CA PHE A 160 19.29 0.89 -4.83
C PHE A 160 19.29 -0.18 -3.74
N PHE A 161 19.74 -1.41 -4.03
CA PHE A 161 19.77 -2.47 -3.04
C PHE A 161 21.06 -2.42 -2.24
N SER A 162 20.96 -2.85 -0.99
CA SER A 162 22.11 -3.13 -0.14
C SER A 162 22.95 -4.28 -0.71
N GLN A 163 24.21 -4.36 -0.30
CA GLN A 163 25.10 -5.43 -0.72
C GLN A 163 24.55 -6.82 -0.37
N ALA A 164 23.80 -6.95 0.74
CA ALA A 164 23.18 -8.18 1.17
C ALA A 164 22.05 -8.62 0.23
N GLU A 165 21.15 -7.70 -0.13
CA GLU A 165 20.04 -7.94 -1.07
C GLU A 165 20.58 -8.29 -2.48
N ILE A 166 21.62 -7.61 -2.95
CA ILE A 166 22.28 -7.94 -4.23
C ILE A 166 22.85 -9.36 -4.21
N THR A 167 23.54 -9.74 -3.14
CA THR A 167 24.09 -11.10 -2.99
C THR A 167 22.98 -12.14 -2.94
N GLN A 168 21.88 -11.87 -2.22
CA GLN A 168 20.71 -12.74 -2.19
C GLN A 168 20.10 -12.89 -3.58
N LEU A 169 19.89 -11.80 -4.31
CA LEU A 169 19.33 -11.79 -5.66
C LEU A 169 20.23 -12.56 -6.66
N LYS A 170 21.55 -12.45 -6.54
CA LYS A 170 22.51 -13.21 -7.37
C LYS A 170 22.57 -14.71 -7.03
N SER A 171 22.10 -15.11 -5.85
CA SER A 171 22.11 -16.50 -5.38
C SER A 171 20.91 -17.35 -5.84
N VAL A 172 19.83 -16.73 -6.31
CA VAL A 172 18.65 -17.43 -6.83
C VAL A 172 18.79 -17.76 -8.32
N THR A 173 18.04 -18.77 -8.79
CA THR A 173 18.05 -19.16 -10.21
C THR A 173 17.50 -18.04 -11.10
N PRO A 174 17.94 -17.94 -12.38
CA PRO A 174 17.45 -16.90 -13.29
C PRO A 174 15.92 -16.79 -13.36
N GLU A 175 15.22 -17.92 -13.30
CA GLU A 175 13.75 -17.99 -13.35
C GLU A 175 13.08 -17.40 -12.11
N SER A 176 13.78 -17.40 -10.96
CA SER A 176 13.27 -16.87 -9.69
C SER A 176 13.75 -15.44 -9.40
N ARG A 177 14.68 -14.90 -10.19
CA ARG A 177 15.26 -13.56 -9.96
C ARG A 177 14.24 -12.45 -9.99
N LEU A 178 13.29 -12.48 -10.91
CA LEU A 178 12.25 -11.46 -11.00
C LEU A 178 11.40 -11.43 -9.73
N ALA A 179 10.92 -12.59 -9.27
CA ALA A 179 10.17 -12.68 -8.03
C ALA A 179 11.02 -12.29 -6.81
N ALA A 180 12.30 -12.68 -6.77
CA ALA A 180 13.20 -12.30 -5.69
C ALA A 180 13.47 -10.79 -5.65
N PHE A 181 13.60 -10.13 -6.80
CA PHE A 181 13.79 -8.67 -6.90
C PHE A 181 12.66 -7.91 -6.22
N PHE A 182 11.40 -8.30 -6.45
CA PHE A 182 10.24 -7.66 -5.83
C PHE A 182 9.99 -8.08 -4.36
N ASN A 183 10.80 -8.99 -3.81
CA ASN A 183 10.72 -9.47 -2.42
C ASN A 183 11.97 -9.11 -1.58
N CYS A 184 12.93 -8.38 -2.15
CA CYS A 184 14.15 -7.95 -1.46
C CYS A 184 13.84 -6.95 -0.34
#